data_AF-A0A812YLP6-F1
#
_entry.id   AF-A0A812YLP6-F1
#
_cell.length_a   1.000
_cell.length_b   1.000
_cell.length_c   1.000
_cell.angle_alpha   90.00
_cell.angle_beta   90.00
_cell.angle_gamma   90.00
#
_symmetry.space_group_name_H-M   'P 1'
#
loop_
_entity.id
_entity.type
_entity.pdbx_description
1 polymer ?
#
loop_
_entity_poly.entity_id
_entity_poly.type
_entity_poly.pdbx_seq_one_letter_code
_entity_poly.pdbx_strand_id
1 'polypeptide(L)'
;MPVRNLMQMASFATFSFFMPMWAIARSSGDTADSDMCSSHAQISMLQLGSMLTQQPQNQCGHLLIDACDPRANYRCSNNCRIHSHGADCFRSVVDVMNEHPGTDGYCWFNATAFWVIYAGPVPHFEDEAVSGIVGLREPDYKGLNKGPLLTYYFEGQVITSYMDSAHYSFDDLYGYALGFLQGQGLDPAWMKDPSRWMSLSQQACDRIQQSYNFSNEELVLADWLDYNQILASMAFCSAGVIYNITDQSLLASSRGSPSCRNITRRDMAKHHYVKCVLGHRNSAGDMAYLNSRACLLEGNRIGHFSECPYSPPGVDF
;
A
#
# COMPACT_ATOMS: atom_id res chain seq x y z
N MET A 1 -1.95 -80.35 -33.42
CA MET A 1 -2.72 -79.99 -34.63
C MET A 1 -2.62 -78.47 -34.81
N PRO A 2 -2.46 -78.00 -36.06
CA PRO A 2 -1.51 -76.94 -36.47
C PRO A 2 -2.05 -75.51 -36.23
N VAL A 3 -1.26 -74.43 -36.31
CA VAL A 3 -0.89 -73.70 -37.55
C VAL A 3 0.42 -72.92 -37.39
N ARG A 4 1.20 -72.84 -38.50
CA ARG A 4 2.42 -72.05 -38.73
C ARG A 4 2.17 -70.54 -38.87
N ASN A 5 3.15 -69.71 -38.49
CA ASN A 5 3.80 -68.67 -39.34
C ASN A 5 4.80 -67.87 -38.49
N LEU A 6 6.10 -67.89 -38.85
CA LEU A 6 6.88 -66.85 -39.57
C LEU A 6 6.75 -65.43 -38.98
N MET A 7 7.79 -64.62 -38.81
CA MET A 7 9.26 -64.71 -38.78
C MET A 7 9.72 -63.24 -38.57
N GLN A 8 10.61 -62.96 -37.62
CA GLN A 8 11.65 -61.90 -37.63
C GLN A 8 12.09 -61.62 -36.19
N MET A 9 13.29 -62.08 -35.81
CA MET A 9 14.60 -61.43 -35.94
C MET A 9 14.94 -60.61 -34.70
N ALA A 10 15.83 -61.18 -33.89
CA ALA A 10 16.48 -60.53 -32.77
C ALA A 10 17.99 -60.77 -32.90
N SER A 11 18.75 -59.74 -32.50
CA SER A 11 20.13 -59.81 -32.00
C SER A 11 21.24 -59.97 -33.08
N PHE A 12 22.43 -59.36 -32.99
CA PHE A 12 23.21 -58.91 -31.83
C PHE A 12 24.07 -57.66 -32.14
N ALA A 13 24.40 -56.98 -31.05
CA ALA A 13 25.30 -55.85 -30.83
C ALA A 13 26.69 -55.89 -31.50
N THR A 14 27.31 -54.71 -31.66
CA THR A 14 28.62 -54.44 -31.02
C THR A 14 29.05 -52.96 -30.98
N PHE A 15 29.61 -52.60 -29.82
CA PHE A 15 30.56 -51.53 -29.45
C PHE A 15 30.16 -50.05 -29.43
N SER A 16 29.83 -49.61 -28.21
CA SER A 16 29.70 -48.24 -27.71
C SER A 16 31.05 -47.61 -27.35
N PHE A 17 31.27 -46.36 -27.77
CA PHE A 17 32.09 -45.37 -27.06
C PHE A 17 31.64 -43.97 -27.52
N PHE A 18 30.72 -43.35 -26.79
CA PHE A 18 30.50 -41.90 -26.80
C PHE A 18 29.92 -41.46 -25.45
N MET A 19 30.56 -40.46 -24.84
CA MET A 19 30.19 -39.81 -23.59
C MET A 19 28.77 -39.21 -23.67
N PRO A 20 27.94 -39.33 -22.62
CA PRO A 20 26.69 -38.58 -22.55
C PRO A 20 26.94 -37.16 -22.02
N MET A 21 26.56 -36.19 -22.85
CA MET A 21 26.06 -34.89 -22.41
C MET A 21 25.00 -35.11 -21.32
N TRP A 22 25.26 -34.61 -20.12
CA TRP A 22 24.21 -34.44 -19.12
C TRP A 22 23.27 -33.32 -19.60
N ALA A 23 22.09 -33.72 -20.04
CA ALA A 23 20.94 -32.83 -20.13
C ALA A 23 20.56 -32.42 -18.70
N ILE A 24 20.86 -31.18 -18.34
CA ILE A 24 20.24 -30.54 -17.17
C ILE A 24 18.79 -30.29 -17.56
N ALA A 25 17.90 -31.10 -17.02
CA ALA A 25 16.48 -30.81 -16.97
C ALA A 25 16.31 -29.47 -16.23
N ARG A 26 16.08 -28.38 -16.98
CA ARG A 26 15.41 -27.19 -16.44
C ARG A 26 13.99 -27.62 -16.12
N SER A 27 13.67 -27.79 -14.84
CA SER A 27 12.28 -27.84 -14.42
C SER A 27 11.65 -26.50 -14.77
N SER A 28 10.76 -26.54 -15.74
CA SER A 28 9.71 -25.56 -15.98
C SER A 28 8.89 -25.37 -14.70
N GLY A 29 9.27 -24.38 -13.89
CA GLY A 29 8.43 -23.78 -12.87
C GLY A 29 7.79 -22.53 -13.46
N ASP A 30 6.96 -22.71 -14.48
CA ASP A 30 6.19 -21.63 -15.09
C ASP A 30 4.80 -21.55 -14.43
N THR A 31 4.34 -20.31 -14.23
CA THR A 31 2.93 -19.83 -14.11
C THR A 31 2.32 -19.51 -12.74
N ALA A 32 2.95 -19.76 -11.60
CA ALA A 32 2.31 -19.41 -10.30
C ALA A 32 2.57 -17.96 -9.82
N ASP A 33 3.67 -17.32 -10.24
CA ASP A 33 4.09 -16.03 -9.67
C ASP A 33 3.56 -14.78 -10.41
N SER A 34 3.15 -14.89 -11.68
CA SER A 34 2.67 -13.72 -12.44
C SER A 34 1.21 -13.36 -12.16
N ASP A 35 0.40 -14.32 -11.73
CA ASP A 35 -1.04 -14.11 -11.44
C ASP A 35 -1.28 -13.44 -10.09
N MET A 36 -0.26 -13.39 -9.21
CA MET A 36 -0.39 -12.73 -7.93
C MET A 36 -0.36 -11.20 -8.03
N CYS A 37 0.02 -10.63 -9.17
CA CYS A 37 0.16 -9.18 -9.39
C CYS A 37 -0.82 -8.60 -10.44
N SER A 38 -1.59 -9.42 -11.14
CA SER A 38 -2.47 -8.98 -12.24
C SER A 38 -3.94 -8.77 -11.82
N SER A 39 -4.37 -9.32 -10.68
CA SER A 39 -5.78 -9.26 -10.23
C SER A 39 -6.16 -8.00 -9.41
N HIS A 40 -5.22 -7.08 -9.17
CA HIS A 40 -5.36 -5.89 -8.30
C HIS A 40 -6.23 -4.77 -8.89
N ALA A 41 -6.96 -5.02 -9.97
CA ALA A 41 -7.74 -4.02 -10.72
C ALA A 41 -9.21 -3.88 -10.27
N GLN A 42 -9.66 -4.66 -9.28
CA GLN A 42 -11.06 -4.68 -8.85
C GLN A 42 -11.25 -4.29 -7.38
N ILE A 43 -10.80 -3.10 -6.99
CA ILE A 43 -11.58 -2.37 -5.98
C ILE A 43 -12.95 -2.13 -6.63
N SER A 44 -13.99 -2.72 -6.04
CA SER A 44 -15.33 -2.64 -6.61
C SER A 44 -15.78 -1.18 -6.58
N MET A 45 -16.31 -0.68 -7.70
CA MET A 45 -16.95 0.65 -7.76
C MET A 45 -18.05 0.83 -6.71
N LEU A 46 -18.54 -0.27 -6.14
CA LEU A 46 -19.50 -0.29 -5.04
C LEU A 46 -18.92 0.23 -3.71
N GLN A 47 -17.65 -0.03 -3.39
CA GLN A 47 -17.00 0.50 -2.17
C GLN A 47 -16.67 1.99 -2.32
N LEU A 48 -16.25 2.42 -3.52
CA LEU A 48 -16.10 3.85 -3.83
C LEU A 48 -17.46 4.55 -3.83
N GLY A 49 -18.49 3.90 -4.37
CA GLY A 49 -19.87 4.39 -4.40
C GLY A 49 -20.50 4.53 -3.02
N SER A 50 -20.24 3.60 -2.09
CA SER A 50 -20.75 3.70 -0.71
C SER A 50 -20.01 4.77 0.11
N MET A 51 -18.72 4.98 -0.14
CA MET A 51 -17.94 6.05 0.51
C MET A 51 -18.29 7.46 -0.02
N LEU A 52 -18.61 7.60 -1.31
CA LEU A 52 -18.98 8.88 -1.93
C LEU A 52 -20.43 9.32 -1.64
N THR A 53 -21.32 8.39 -1.29
CA THR A 53 -22.77 8.67 -1.13
C THR A 53 -23.19 9.11 0.27
N GLN A 54 -22.30 9.08 1.28
CA GLN A 54 -22.66 9.40 2.67
C GLN A 54 -22.16 10.76 3.18
N GLN A 55 -21.48 11.57 2.35
CA GLN A 55 -20.90 12.83 2.79
C GLN A 55 -21.82 14.01 2.45
N PRO A 56 -21.98 15.03 3.32
CA PRO A 56 -22.68 16.26 2.96
C PRO A 56 -21.90 16.99 1.85
N GLN A 57 -22.23 16.68 0.60
CA GLN A 57 -21.50 17.07 -0.62
C GLN A 57 -21.38 18.59 -0.83
N ASN A 58 -22.14 19.41 -0.10
CA ASN A 58 -22.26 20.83 -0.40
C ASN A 58 -21.13 21.71 0.17
N GLN A 59 -20.21 21.15 0.98
CA GLN A 59 -19.16 21.95 1.64
C GLN A 59 -17.72 21.50 1.35
N CYS A 60 -17.51 20.26 0.89
CA CYS A 60 -16.20 19.71 0.60
C CYS A 60 -15.95 19.58 -0.91
N GLY A 61 -14.68 19.36 -1.27
CA GLY A 61 -14.28 18.98 -2.61
C GLY A 61 -14.99 17.71 -3.08
N HIS A 62 -15.27 17.67 -4.37
CA HIS A 62 -15.91 16.55 -5.06
C HIS A 62 -15.44 16.43 -6.51
N LEU A 63 -15.68 15.26 -7.10
CA LEU A 63 -15.49 15.03 -8.53
C LEU A 63 -16.60 15.73 -9.32
N LEU A 64 -16.22 16.36 -10.43
CA LEU A 64 -17.14 17.04 -11.36
C LEU A 64 -17.93 16.06 -12.23
N ILE A 65 -17.53 14.79 -12.24
CA ILE A 65 -18.16 13.70 -12.96
C ILE A 65 -18.17 12.44 -12.08
N ASP A 66 -19.16 11.56 -12.28
CA ASP A 66 -19.29 10.29 -11.55
C ASP A 66 -18.38 9.19 -12.12
N ALA A 67 -17.12 9.52 -12.39
CA ALA A 67 -16.12 8.61 -12.92
C ALA A 67 -14.72 9.06 -12.50
N CYS A 68 -13.78 8.11 -12.40
CA CYS A 68 -12.38 8.42 -12.13
C CYS A 68 -11.67 8.93 -13.38
N ASP A 69 -10.58 9.70 -13.22
CA ASP A 69 -9.80 10.19 -14.37
C ASP A 69 -9.16 8.98 -15.09
N PRO A 70 -9.51 8.71 -16.36
CA PRO A 70 -8.93 7.60 -17.11
C PRO A 70 -7.43 7.79 -17.41
N ARG A 71 -6.87 8.97 -17.14
CA ARG A 71 -5.45 9.31 -17.32
C ARG A 71 -4.65 9.21 -16.04
N ALA A 72 -5.26 8.82 -14.92
CA ALA A 72 -4.54 8.55 -13.69
C ALA A 72 -3.61 7.33 -13.88
N ASN A 73 -2.41 7.35 -13.28
CA ASN A 73 -1.45 6.25 -13.44
C ASN A 73 -1.92 4.94 -12.80
N TYR A 74 -2.86 5.01 -11.86
CA TYR A 74 -3.60 3.88 -11.33
C TYR A 74 -5.07 4.27 -11.20
N ARG A 75 -5.97 3.28 -11.26
CA ARG A 75 -7.42 3.55 -11.26
C ARG A 75 -7.82 4.36 -10.03
N CYS A 76 -8.42 5.53 -10.26
CA CYS A 76 -8.85 6.46 -9.21
C CYS A 76 -7.71 6.95 -8.28
N SER A 77 -6.44 6.88 -8.71
CA SER A 77 -5.30 7.33 -7.90
C SER A 77 -5.10 8.84 -7.91
N ASN A 78 -5.55 9.52 -8.97
CA ASN A 78 -5.35 10.94 -9.15
C ASN A 78 -6.46 11.53 -10.03
N ASN A 79 -7.50 12.05 -9.38
CA ASN A 79 -8.66 12.65 -10.03
C ASN A 79 -8.56 14.17 -10.14
N CYS A 80 -7.40 14.77 -9.91
CA CYS A 80 -7.25 16.21 -9.82
C CYS A 80 -7.75 16.97 -11.05
N ARG A 81 -7.64 16.42 -12.26
CA ARG A 81 -8.09 17.10 -13.49
C ARG A 81 -9.61 17.21 -13.62
N ILE A 82 -10.36 16.42 -12.86
CA ILE A 82 -11.82 16.37 -12.85
C ILE A 82 -12.38 16.70 -11.46
N HIS A 83 -11.57 17.32 -10.59
CA HIS A 83 -11.96 17.68 -9.24
C HIS A 83 -12.36 19.17 -9.16
N SER A 84 -13.34 19.49 -8.32
CA SER A 84 -13.82 20.86 -8.05
C SER A 84 -12.72 21.86 -7.67
N HIS A 85 -11.70 21.40 -6.94
CA HIS A 85 -10.48 22.17 -6.60
C HIS A 85 -9.25 21.69 -7.41
N GLY A 86 -9.47 21.26 -8.65
CA GLY A 86 -8.44 20.61 -9.46
C GLY A 86 -7.19 21.45 -9.73
N ALA A 87 -7.33 22.78 -9.80
CA ALA A 87 -6.19 23.69 -9.98
C ALA A 87 -5.24 23.68 -8.76
N ASP A 88 -5.78 23.52 -7.56
CA ASP A 88 -5.00 23.54 -6.32
C ASP A 88 -4.18 22.27 -6.12
N CYS A 89 -4.58 21.15 -6.75
CA CYS A 89 -3.82 19.91 -6.71
C CYS A 89 -2.39 20.05 -7.25
N PHE A 90 -2.14 20.98 -8.18
CA PHE A 90 -0.87 21.16 -8.87
C PHE A 90 0.02 22.24 -8.24
N ARG A 91 -0.37 22.70 -7.05
CA ARG A 91 0.35 23.71 -6.24
C ARG A 91 0.87 23.05 -4.97
N SER A 92 1.74 23.76 -4.25
CA SER A 92 2.14 23.31 -2.91
C SER A 92 0.92 23.24 -2.00
N VAL A 93 0.72 22.09 -1.35
CA VAL A 93 -0.36 21.90 -0.38
C VAL A 93 -0.21 22.90 0.77
N VAL A 94 1.02 23.24 1.17
CA VAL A 94 1.28 24.23 2.22
C VAL A 94 0.71 25.60 1.83
N ASP A 95 1.00 26.06 0.61
CA ASP A 95 0.52 27.36 0.13
C ASP A 95 -1.01 27.39 0.01
N VAL A 96 -1.60 26.33 -0.53
CA VAL A 96 -3.07 26.21 -0.63
C VAL A 96 -3.70 26.23 0.76
N MET A 97 -3.20 25.45 1.72
CA MET A 97 -3.78 25.41 3.07
C MET A 97 -3.59 26.73 3.83
N ASN A 98 -2.53 27.50 3.53
CA ASN A 98 -2.36 28.85 4.07
C ASN A 98 -3.36 29.86 3.50
N GLU A 99 -3.79 29.68 2.24
CA GLU A 99 -4.84 30.50 1.60
C GLU A 99 -6.25 30.18 2.13
N HIS A 100 -6.42 29.00 2.72
CA HIS A 100 -7.70 28.49 3.24
C HIS A 100 -7.62 28.15 4.74
N PRO A 101 -7.34 29.14 5.62
CA PRO A 101 -7.16 28.88 7.04
C PRO A 101 -8.46 28.35 7.68
N GLY A 102 -8.32 27.30 8.49
CA GLY A 102 -9.44 26.66 9.19
C GLY A 102 -10.21 25.63 8.37
N THR A 103 -9.87 25.45 7.09
CA THR A 103 -10.40 24.36 6.28
C THR A 103 -9.57 23.09 6.50
N ASP A 104 -10.25 21.95 6.66
CA ASP A 104 -9.58 20.64 6.63
C ASP A 104 -9.20 20.30 5.19
N GLY A 105 -7.92 20.02 4.93
CA GLY A 105 -7.41 19.73 3.60
C GLY A 105 -7.95 18.43 3.00
N TYR A 106 -8.31 17.43 3.82
CA TYR A 106 -9.03 16.25 3.30
C TYR A 106 -10.46 16.61 2.90
N CYS A 107 -11.12 17.59 3.54
CA CYS A 107 -12.39 18.12 3.04
C CYS A 107 -12.17 18.91 1.74
N TRP A 108 -11.15 19.77 1.66
CA TRP A 108 -10.86 20.55 0.44
C TRP A 108 -10.53 19.67 -0.75
N PHE A 109 -9.73 18.63 -0.55
CA PHE A 109 -9.28 17.69 -1.59
C PHE A 109 -10.02 16.35 -1.55
N ASN A 110 -11.22 16.31 -0.97
CA ASN A 110 -11.98 15.07 -0.83
C ASN A 110 -12.23 14.41 -2.20
N ALA A 111 -11.99 13.10 -2.30
CA ALA A 111 -12.11 12.29 -3.51
C ALA A 111 -11.08 12.58 -4.63
N THR A 112 -10.02 13.38 -4.39
CA THR A 112 -8.91 13.47 -5.35
C THR A 112 -8.21 12.13 -5.57
N ALA A 113 -8.32 11.20 -4.62
CA ALA A 113 -8.06 9.78 -4.80
C ALA A 113 -8.95 8.95 -3.86
N PHE A 114 -9.07 7.65 -4.10
CA PHE A 114 -9.90 6.79 -3.22
C PHE A 114 -9.37 6.69 -1.78
N TRP A 115 -8.11 7.04 -1.53
CA TRP A 115 -7.50 7.10 -0.20
C TRP A 115 -7.48 8.53 0.41
N VAL A 116 -8.05 9.51 -0.29
CA VAL A 116 -8.25 10.88 0.22
C VAL A 116 -9.75 11.06 0.45
N ILE A 117 -10.23 10.55 1.58
CA ILE A 117 -11.63 10.59 1.97
C ILE A 117 -11.75 11.36 3.27
N TYR A 118 -12.52 12.43 3.28
CA TYR A 118 -12.86 13.13 4.51
C TYR A 118 -13.87 12.30 5.29
N ALA A 119 -13.63 12.01 6.57
CA ALA A 119 -14.58 11.27 7.41
C ALA A 119 -15.38 12.19 8.37
N GLY A 120 -15.40 13.49 8.08
CA GLY A 120 -16.10 14.48 8.89
C GLY A 120 -15.24 15.10 10.01
N PRO A 121 -15.75 16.14 10.67
CA PRO A 121 -14.96 16.95 11.61
C PRO A 121 -14.77 16.31 12.98
N VAL A 122 -15.62 15.34 13.35
CA VAL A 122 -15.54 14.65 14.64
C VAL A 122 -14.79 13.34 14.46
N PRO A 123 -13.58 13.20 15.04
CA PRO A 123 -12.80 11.97 14.91
C PRO A 123 -13.32 10.84 15.80
N HIS A 124 -13.49 9.66 15.20
CA HIS A 124 -13.82 8.39 15.88
C HIS A 124 -12.76 7.34 15.54
N PHE A 125 -11.51 7.56 15.98
CA PHE A 125 -10.35 6.82 15.48
C PHE A 125 -10.42 5.29 15.63
N GLU A 126 -10.98 4.77 16.73
CA GLU A 126 -11.14 3.32 16.92
C GLU A 126 -12.10 2.72 15.88
N ASP A 127 -13.28 3.32 15.71
CA ASP A 127 -14.29 2.88 14.74
C ASP A 127 -13.81 3.06 13.29
N GLU A 128 -13.16 4.19 13.00
CA GLU A 128 -12.58 4.49 11.69
C GLU A 128 -11.46 3.50 11.34
N ALA A 129 -10.60 3.14 12.30
CA ALA A 129 -9.57 2.13 12.08
C ALA A 129 -10.17 0.76 11.77
N VAL A 130 -11.19 0.32 12.53
CA VAL A 130 -11.92 -0.92 12.26
C VAL A 130 -12.55 -0.90 10.86
N SER A 131 -13.23 0.18 10.53
CA SER A 131 -13.85 0.36 9.21
C SER A 131 -12.81 0.34 8.08
N GLY A 132 -11.66 0.98 8.28
CA GLY A 132 -10.55 0.97 7.33
C GLY A 132 -9.96 -0.43 7.14
N ILE A 133 -9.79 -1.20 8.21
CA ILE A 133 -9.30 -2.59 8.11
C ILE A 133 -10.26 -3.46 7.32
N VAL A 134 -11.56 -3.40 7.64
CA VAL A 134 -12.58 -4.20 6.92
C VAL A 134 -12.70 -3.75 5.47
N GLY A 135 -12.70 -2.43 5.22
CA GLY A 135 -12.87 -1.85 3.88
C GLY A 135 -11.71 -2.13 2.93
N LEU A 136 -10.47 -2.09 3.42
CA LEU A 136 -9.26 -2.26 2.59
C LEU A 136 -8.85 -3.72 2.35
N ARG A 137 -9.34 -4.66 3.17
CA ARG A 137 -9.06 -6.09 3.03
C ARG A 137 -9.78 -6.76 1.85
N GLU A 138 -10.92 -6.23 1.43
CA GLU A 138 -11.73 -6.83 0.37
C GLU A 138 -11.30 -6.29 -1.00
N PRO A 139 -11.00 -7.13 -2.00
CA PRO A 139 -11.27 -8.58 -2.09
C PRO A 139 -10.05 -9.51 -1.92
N ASP A 140 -8.89 -9.02 -1.48
CA ASP A 140 -7.60 -9.73 -1.62
C ASP A 140 -7.00 -10.29 -0.32
N TYR A 141 -7.68 -10.13 0.82
CA TYR A 141 -7.23 -10.67 2.10
C TYR A 141 -7.23 -12.21 2.10
N LYS A 142 -6.06 -12.78 2.32
CA LYS A 142 -5.79 -14.23 2.27
C LYS A 142 -6.08 -14.93 3.60
N GLY A 143 -6.34 -14.16 4.67
CA GLY A 143 -6.41 -14.66 6.04
C GLY A 143 -5.09 -14.48 6.80
N LEU A 144 -5.17 -14.51 8.13
CA LEU A 144 -4.03 -14.29 9.02
C LEU A 144 -2.89 -15.31 8.76
N ASN A 145 -1.69 -14.79 8.50
CA ASN A 145 -0.48 -15.56 8.19
C ASN A 145 -0.65 -16.52 7.00
N LYS A 146 -1.54 -16.21 6.06
CA LYS A 146 -1.77 -17.00 4.84
C LYS A 146 -1.13 -16.37 3.60
N GLY A 147 -0.71 -15.12 3.70
CA GLY A 147 0.12 -14.48 2.69
C GLY A 147 1.52 -15.08 2.61
N PRO A 148 2.30 -14.75 1.57
CA PRO A 148 3.73 -15.03 1.57
C PRO A 148 4.43 -14.20 2.66
N LEU A 149 5.42 -14.80 3.30
CA LEU A 149 6.30 -14.10 4.23
C LEU A 149 7.29 -13.24 3.43
N LEU A 150 7.18 -11.92 3.54
CA LEU A 150 8.12 -10.97 2.97
C LEU A 150 9.29 -10.73 3.93
N THR A 151 10.50 -10.58 3.37
CA THR A 151 11.72 -10.20 4.11
C THR A 151 12.25 -8.90 3.54
N TYR A 152 12.07 -7.80 4.26
CA TYR A 152 12.51 -6.48 3.86
C TYR A 152 13.94 -6.18 4.34
N TYR A 153 14.73 -5.59 3.45
CA TYR A 153 16.04 -5.01 3.73
C TYR A 153 15.90 -3.49 3.83
N PHE A 154 15.60 -3.00 5.03
CA PHE A 154 15.25 -1.61 5.28
C PHE A 154 16.30 -0.92 6.15
N GLU A 155 17.07 0.01 5.57
CA GLU A 155 18.06 0.83 6.30
C GLU A 155 19.02 0.03 7.21
N GLY A 156 19.50 -1.12 6.72
CA GLY A 156 20.40 -2.00 7.46
C GLY A 156 19.71 -2.92 8.47
N GLN A 157 18.38 -2.87 8.57
CA GLN A 157 17.56 -3.81 9.33
C GLN A 157 16.95 -4.86 8.41
N VAL A 158 16.74 -6.05 8.97
CA VAL A 158 15.93 -7.11 8.36
C VAL A 158 14.60 -7.13 9.09
N ILE A 159 13.51 -6.99 8.34
CA ILE A 159 12.14 -6.98 8.86
C ILE A 159 11.37 -8.06 8.13
N THR A 160 10.48 -8.76 8.83
CA THR A 160 9.61 -9.75 8.18
C THR A 160 8.15 -9.45 8.44
N SER A 161 7.28 -9.69 7.45
CA SER A 161 5.83 -9.59 7.60
C SER A 161 5.11 -10.52 6.63
N TYR A 162 3.95 -11.04 7.02
CA TYR A 162 3.09 -11.80 6.11
C TYR A 162 2.27 -10.83 5.25
N MET A 163 2.38 -10.93 3.93
CA MET A 163 1.54 -10.15 3.01
C MET A 163 0.14 -10.78 2.88
N ASP A 164 -0.61 -10.73 3.99
CA ASP A 164 -1.97 -11.29 4.09
C ASP A 164 -2.96 -10.52 3.21
N SER A 165 -2.71 -9.25 2.92
CA SER A 165 -3.31 -8.49 1.81
C SER A 165 -2.21 -7.69 1.11
N ALA A 166 -2.42 -7.33 -0.16
CA ALA A 166 -1.39 -6.70 -0.98
C ALA A 166 -0.90 -5.37 -0.42
N HIS A 167 -1.79 -4.55 0.14
CA HIS A 167 -1.44 -3.25 0.71
C HIS A 167 -0.57 -3.36 1.97
N TYR A 168 -0.61 -4.50 2.69
CA TYR A 168 0.27 -4.73 3.85
C TYR A 168 1.75 -4.69 3.46
N SER A 169 2.08 -5.03 2.21
CA SER A 169 3.46 -4.94 1.71
C SER A 169 4.09 -3.56 1.91
N PHE A 170 3.29 -2.50 1.77
CA PHE A 170 3.69 -1.11 1.99
C PHE A 170 3.36 -0.65 3.41
N ASP A 171 2.12 -0.88 3.87
CA ASP A 171 1.62 -0.33 5.12
C ASP A 171 2.37 -0.88 6.35
N ASP A 172 2.84 -2.12 6.33
CA ASP A 172 3.60 -2.71 7.44
C ASP A 172 4.93 -1.98 7.62
N LEU A 173 5.65 -1.83 6.50
CA LEU A 173 6.93 -1.15 6.50
C LEU A 173 6.76 0.35 6.81
N TYR A 174 5.67 0.96 6.37
CA TYR A 174 5.29 2.33 6.67
C TYR A 174 5.06 2.54 8.17
N GLY A 175 4.24 1.68 8.79
CA GLY A 175 4.00 1.69 10.23
C GLY A 175 5.28 1.47 11.02
N TYR A 176 6.10 0.49 10.62
CA TYR A 176 7.39 0.22 11.26
C TYR A 176 8.34 1.43 11.18
N ALA A 177 8.47 2.01 9.98
CA ALA A 177 9.41 3.09 9.72
C ALA A 177 9.09 4.37 10.50
N LEU A 178 7.82 4.64 10.80
CA LEU A 178 7.41 5.84 11.54
C LEU A 178 7.11 5.57 13.02
N GLY A 179 7.19 4.32 13.48
CA GLY A 179 6.93 3.96 14.87
C GLY A 179 5.45 3.93 15.21
N PHE A 180 4.59 3.57 14.25
CA PHE A 180 3.14 3.58 14.40
C PHE A 180 2.54 2.20 14.73
N LEU A 181 3.32 1.13 14.72
CA LEU A 181 2.85 -0.20 15.14
C LEU A 181 2.71 -0.28 16.67
N GLN A 182 1.89 -1.21 17.16
CA GLN A 182 1.89 -1.53 18.59
C GLN A 182 3.27 -2.01 19.01
N GLY A 183 3.66 -1.72 20.26
CA GLY A 183 5.01 -2.02 20.76
C GLY A 183 6.08 -1.00 20.38
N GLN A 184 5.75 0.02 19.57
CA GLN A 184 6.67 1.13 19.23
C GLN A 184 6.40 2.43 20.01
N GLY A 185 5.63 2.35 21.11
CA GLY A 185 5.33 3.49 21.99
C GLY A 185 3.94 4.10 21.84
N LEU A 186 3.11 3.55 20.94
CA LEU A 186 1.68 3.85 20.84
C LEU A 186 0.86 2.73 21.45
N ASP A 187 -0.07 3.09 22.33
CA ASP A 187 -1.03 2.19 22.96
C ASP A 187 -2.42 2.36 22.31
N PRO A 188 -2.97 1.29 21.71
CA PRO A 188 -4.29 1.30 21.06
C PRO A 188 -5.41 1.85 21.93
N ALA A 189 -5.36 1.66 23.25
CA ALA A 189 -6.40 2.15 24.15
C ALA A 189 -6.55 3.68 24.12
N TRP A 190 -5.52 4.41 23.66
CA TRP A 190 -5.53 5.87 23.57
C TRP A 190 -6.37 6.39 22.40
N MET A 191 -6.75 5.56 21.42
CA MET A 191 -7.61 5.98 20.30
C MET A 191 -9.01 6.43 20.75
N LYS A 192 -9.45 6.02 21.94
CA LYS A 192 -10.71 6.46 22.59
C LYS A 192 -10.67 7.89 23.10
N ASP A 193 -9.48 8.49 23.18
CA ASP A 193 -9.28 9.91 23.47
C ASP A 193 -8.80 10.61 22.19
N PRO A 194 -9.72 11.17 21.39
CA PRO A 194 -9.35 11.74 20.11
C PRO A 194 -8.41 12.95 20.25
N SER A 195 -8.52 13.71 21.35
CA SER A 195 -7.64 14.86 21.58
C SER A 195 -6.20 14.42 21.84
N ARG A 196 -6.02 13.36 22.63
CA ARG A 196 -4.70 12.75 22.85
C ARG A 196 -4.13 12.19 21.56
N TRP A 197 -4.93 11.44 20.79
CA TRP A 197 -4.47 10.81 19.56
C TRP A 197 -4.06 11.85 18.50
N MET A 198 -4.85 12.92 18.37
CA MET A 198 -4.52 14.09 17.54
C MET A 198 -3.20 14.74 17.96
N SER A 199 -2.98 14.91 19.27
CA SER A 199 -1.73 15.49 19.78
C SER A 199 -0.51 14.63 19.44
N LEU A 200 -0.64 13.30 19.50
CA LEU A 200 0.43 12.38 19.09
C LEU A 200 0.73 12.50 17.60
N SER A 201 -0.30 12.67 16.77
CA SER A 201 -0.12 12.91 15.34
C SER A 201 0.59 14.23 15.06
N GLN A 202 0.18 15.33 15.70
CA GLN A 202 0.89 16.61 15.61
C GLN A 202 2.38 16.45 15.95
N GLN A 203 2.70 15.80 17.06
CA GLN A 203 4.09 15.57 17.47
C GLN A 203 4.87 14.70 16.47
N ALA A 204 4.23 13.73 15.83
CA ALA A 204 4.86 12.95 14.76
C ALA A 204 5.13 13.82 13.53
N CYS A 205 4.16 14.62 13.10
CA CYS A 205 4.28 15.55 11.98
C CYS A 205 5.39 16.59 12.20
N ASP A 206 5.47 17.19 13.39
CA ASP A 206 6.49 18.17 13.75
C ASP A 206 7.90 17.53 13.72
N ARG A 207 8.06 16.33 14.28
CA ARG A 207 9.33 15.59 14.25
C ARG A 207 9.75 15.23 12.83
N ILE A 208 8.81 14.83 11.98
CA ILE A 208 9.07 14.52 10.58
C ILE A 208 9.59 15.77 9.86
N GLN A 209 8.91 16.92 10.01
CA GLN A 209 9.36 18.15 9.36
C GLN A 209 10.69 18.63 9.90
N GLN A 210 10.93 18.56 11.21
CA GLN A 210 12.22 18.92 11.80
C GLN A 210 13.36 18.04 11.28
N SER A 211 13.09 16.74 11.09
CA SER A 211 14.12 15.77 10.65
C SER A 211 14.46 15.90 9.17
N TYR A 212 13.46 16.18 8.33
CA TYR A 212 13.61 16.06 6.88
C TYR A 212 13.49 17.38 6.13
N ASN A 213 12.94 18.42 6.77
CA ASN A 213 12.76 19.77 6.25
C ASN A 213 12.22 19.76 4.81
N PHE A 214 11.06 19.14 4.60
CA PHE A 214 10.46 19.05 3.27
C PHE A 214 10.12 20.45 2.76
N SER A 215 10.54 20.71 1.53
CA SER A 215 10.28 21.97 0.84
C SER A 215 8.86 22.02 0.25
N ASN A 216 8.35 23.21 -0.03
CA ASN A 216 7.02 23.37 -0.61
C ASN A 216 6.91 22.68 -1.98
N GLU A 217 8.00 22.66 -2.74
CA GLU A 217 8.11 22.00 -4.05
C GLU A 217 8.02 20.47 -3.94
N GLU A 218 8.36 19.90 -2.79
CA GLU A 218 8.20 18.47 -2.54
C GLU A 218 6.75 18.09 -2.17
N LEU A 219 5.94 19.06 -1.75
CA LEU A 219 4.63 18.86 -1.14
C LEU A 219 3.51 19.30 -2.08
N VAL A 220 3.52 18.78 -3.31
CA VAL A 220 2.46 18.98 -4.32
C VAL A 220 1.52 17.78 -4.31
N LEU A 221 0.21 18.01 -4.21
CA LEU A 221 -0.78 16.94 -4.04
C LEU A 221 -0.81 15.98 -5.22
N ALA A 222 -0.89 16.49 -6.45
CA ALA A 222 -0.95 15.66 -7.66
C ALA A 222 0.28 14.76 -7.78
N ASP A 223 1.47 15.27 -7.44
CA ASP A 223 2.71 14.50 -7.45
C ASP A 223 2.70 13.43 -6.36
N TRP A 224 2.24 13.76 -5.15
CA TRP A 224 2.10 12.78 -4.05
C TRP A 224 1.11 11.66 -4.39
N LEU A 225 -0.02 11.99 -5.02
CA LEU A 225 -1.03 11.03 -5.46
C LEU A 225 -0.47 10.03 -6.47
N ASP A 226 0.27 10.52 -7.47
CA ASP A 226 0.94 9.67 -8.45
C ASP A 226 2.09 8.85 -7.84
N TYR A 227 2.81 9.43 -6.88
CA TYR A 227 3.96 8.79 -6.23
C TYR A 227 3.55 7.64 -5.29
N ASN A 228 2.30 7.57 -4.85
CA ASN A 228 1.84 6.52 -3.93
C ASN A 228 2.09 5.10 -4.47
N GLN A 229 1.87 4.87 -5.77
CA GLN A 229 2.11 3.57 -6.41
C GLN A 229 3.61 3.25 -6.55
N ILE A 230 4.42 4.30 -6.71
CA ILE A 230 5.87 4.16 -6.75
C ILE A 230 6.39 3.73 -5.38
N LEU A 231 5.84 4.28 -4.28
CA LEU A 231 6.21 3.86 -2.92
C LEU A 231 5.88 2.38 -2.65
N ALA A 232 4.70 1.92 -3.06
CA ALA A 232 4.34 0.50 -2.96
C ALA A 232 5.35 -0.38 -3.71
N SER A 233 5.76 0.04 -4.91
CA SER A 233 6.77 -0.67 -5.69
C SER A 233 8.14 -0.69 -5.01
N MET A 234 8.56 0.42 -4.39
CA MET A 234 9.82 0.48 -3.60
C MET A 234 9.77 -0.41 -2.35
N ALA A 235 8.60 -0.60 -1.75
CA ALA A 235 8.42 -1.55 -0.64
C ALA A 235 8.65 -2.99 -1.11
N PHE A 236 8.08 -3.39 -2.27
CA PHE A 236 8.37 -4.69 -2.88
C PHE A 236 9.85 -4.87 -3.25
N CYS A 237 10.49 -3.83 -3.79
CA CYS A 237 11.93 -3.83 -4.04
C CYS A 237 12.73 -4.10 -2.77
N SER A 238 12.32 -3.50 -1.66
CA SER A 238 12.96 -3.72 -0.36
C SER A 238 12.79 -5.16 0.13
N ALA A 239 11.74 -5.84 -0.30
CA ALA A 239 11.49 -7.26 -0.03
C ALA A 239 12.21 -8.22 -1.01
N GLY A 240 13.00 -7.71 -1.97
CA GLY A 240 13.60 -8.52 -3.03
C GLY A 240 12.59 -9.11 -4.02
N VAL A 241 11.35 -8.63 -4.01
CA VAL A 241 10.30 -9.05 -4.93
C VAL A 241 10.34 -8.14 -6.15
N ILE A 242 10.57 -8.73 -7.33
CA ILE A 242 10.51 -7.99 -8.59
C ILE A 242 9.03 -7.76 -8.92
N TYR A 243 8.52 -6.59 -8.53
CA TYR A 243 7.22 -6.14 -8.96
C TYR A 243 7.34 -5.61 -10.40
N ASN A 244 6.91 -6.43 -11.37
CA ASN A 244 6.83 -5.99 -12.76
C ASN A 244 5.68 -5.00 -12.89
N ILE A 245 5.99 -3.70 -12.74
CA ILE A 245 5.12 -2.64 -13.24
C ILE A 245 5.16 -2.74 -14.77
N THR A 246 4.33 -3.60 -15.34
CA THR A 246 4.19 -3.74 -16.80
C THR A 246 3.50 -2.53 -17.42
N ASP A 247 2.89 -1.67 -16.60
CA ASP A 247 2.29 -0.44 -17.05
C ASP A 247 3.35 0.64 -17.27
N GLN A 248 3.75 0.80 -18.54
CA GLN A 248 4.68 1.84 -18.98
C GLN A 248 4.20 3.26 -18.62
N SER A 249 2.92 3.48 -18.32
CA SER A 249 2.41 4.80 -17.92
C SER A 249 2.93 5.24 -16.54
N LEU A 250 3.05 4.31 -15.58
CA LEU A 250 3.66 4.53 -14.25
C LEU A 250 5.18 4.80 -14.35
N LEU A 251 5.82 4.24 -15.37
CA LEU A 251 7.25 4.43 -15.65
C LEU A 251 7.56 5.74 -16.40
N ALA A 252 6.58 6.30 -17.11
CA ALA A 252 6.72 7.53 -17.88
C ALA A 252 6.43 8.80 -17.04
N SER A 253 5.58 8.70 -16.01
CA SER A 253 5.29 9.81 -15.09
C SER A 253 6.36 9.98 -14.00
N SER A 254 7.14 8.94 -13.70
CA SER A 254 8.35 9.05 -12.89
C SER A 254 9.45 9.71 -13.70
N ARG A 255 9.68 11.02 -13.49
CA ARG A 255 10.87 11.72 -13.97
C ARG A 255 12.12 11.10 -13.31
N GLY A 256 12.61 10.01 -13.87
CA GLY A 256 13.72 9.22 -13.32
C GLY A 256 13.37 7.75 -13.34
N SER A 257 14.13 7.00 -14.13
CA SER A 257 14.08 5.54 -14.27
C SER A 257 13.66 4.78 -12.99
N PRO A 258 12.84 3.72 -13.08
CA PRO A 258 12.50 2.88 -11.93
C PRO A 258 13.71 1.98 -11.63
N SER A 259 14.80 2.55 -11.11
CA SER A 259 15.70 1.69 -10.34
C SER A 259 14.85 1.16 -9.20
N CYS A 260 14.68 -0.16 -9.13
CA CYS A 260 14.08 -0.86 -8.01
C CYS A 260 14.96 -0.60 -6.77
N ARG A 261 14.83 0.59 -6.20
CA ARG A 261 15.57 1.04 -5.03
C ARG A 261 14.76 0.69 -3.80
N ASN A 262 15.47 0.41 -2.71
CA ASN A 262 14.81 0.20 -1.44
C ASN A 262 14.14 1.50 -1.00
N ILE A 263 12.94 1.35 -0.42
CA ILE A 263 12.24 2.44 0.23
C ILE A 263 13.00 2.84 1.49
N THR A 264 13.00 4.13 1.79
CA THR A 264 13.70 4.71 2.94
C THR A 264 12.71 5.28 3.93
N ARG A 265 13.18 5.59 5.14
CA ARG A 265 12.37 6.31 6.12
C ARG A 265 11.98 7.70 5.64
N ARG A 266 12.82 8.38 4.87
CA ARG A 266 12.48 9.68 4.25
C ARG A 266 11.28 9.56 3.31
N ASP A 267 11.20 8.48 2.52
CA ASP A 267 10.09 8.27 1.59
C ASP A 267 8.76 8.10 2.33
N MET A 268 8.75 7.26 3.36
CA MET A 268 7.61 7.03 4.24
C MET A 268 7.21 8.30 4.99
N ALA A 269 8.20 9.04 5.49
CA ALA A 269 7.98 10.30 6.20
C ALA A 269 7.38 11.37 5.28
N LYS A 270 7.85 11.48 4.03
CA LYS A 270 7.27 12.39 3.03
C LYS A 270 5.81 12.04 2.76
N HIS A 271 5.51 10.74 2.57
CA HIS A 271 4.16 10.27 2.34
C HIS A 271 3.21 10.66 3.48
N HIS A 272 3.63 10.44 4.73
CA HIS A 272 2.84 10.84 5.91
C HIS A 272 2.74 12.36 6.04
N TYR A 273 3.82 13.09 5.77
CA TYR A 273 3.86 14.53 5.99
C TYR A 273 2.91 15.29 5.08
N VAL A 274 2.69 14.84 3.83
CA VAL A 274 1.63 15.42 2.99
C VAL A 274 0.26 15.30 3.68
N LYS A 275 -0.03 14.17 4.31
CA LYS A 275 -1.27 13.99 5.10
C LYS A 275 -1.32 14.92 6.32
N CYS A 276 -0.18 15.17 6.97
CA CYS A 276 -0.08 16.16 8.05
C CYS A 276 -0.49 17.56 7.58
N VAL A 277 0.03 18.01 6.42
CA VAL A 277 -0.27 19.33 5.86
C VAL A 277 -1.75 19.43 5.46
N LEU A 278 -2.33 18.34 4.97
CA LEU A 278 -3.77 18.25 4.69
C LEU A 278 -4.64 18.24 5.96
N GLY A 279 -4.07 18.00 7.13
CA GLY A 279 -4.78 18.08 8.41
C GLY A 279 -4.45 16.90 9.34
N HIS A 280 -4.16 17.24 10.60
CA HIS A 280 -3.72 16.26 11.61
C HIS A 280 -4.75 15.16 11.92
N ARG A 281 -6.03 15.40 11.63
CA ARG A 281 -7.11 14.41 11.79
C ARG A 281 -6.84 13.15 10.98
N ASN A 282 -6.47 13.30 9.72
CA ASN A 282 -6.33 12.14 8.84
C ASN A 282 -4.97 11.48 9.00
N SER A 283 -3.90 12.24 9.30
CA SER A 283 -2.63 11.64 9.73
C SER A 283 -2.80 10.84 11.03
N ALA A 284 -3.64 11.30 11.96
CA ALA A 284 -3.98 10.56 13.17
C ALA A 284 -4.82 9.29 12.86
N GLY A 285 -5.74 9.37 11.90
CA GLY A 285 -6.49 8.21 11.39
C GLY A 285 -5.58 7.13 10.79
N ASP A 286 -4.60 7.53 9.99
CA ASP A 286 -3.53 6.67 9.47
C ASP A 286 -2.77 5.95 10.59
N MET A 287 -2.35 6.70 11.62
CA MET A 287 -1.69 6.14 12.80
C MET A 287 -2.59 5.15 13.52
N ALA A 288 -3.89 5.46 13.68
CA ALA A 288 -4.87 4.60 14.32
C ALA A 288 -5.05 3.28 13.54
N TYR A 289 -5.19 3.37 12.22
CA TYR A 289 -5.31 2.21 11.32
C TYR A 289 -4.09 1.27 11.45
N LEU A 290 -2.88 1.83 11.34
CA LEU A 290 -1.64 1.06 11.43
C LEU A 290 -1.45 0.42 12.81
N ASN A 291 -1.73 1.18 13.88
CA ASN A 291 -1.61 0.70 15.25
C ASN A 291 -2.68 -0.36 15.59
N SER A 292 -3.89 -0.22 15.05
CA SER A 292 -4.97 -1.18 15.31
C SER A 292 -4.73 -2.54 14.68
N ARG A 293 -4.11 -2.58 13.50
CA ARG A 293 -3.98 -3.83 12.71
C ARG A 293 -2.72 -4.63 13.00
N ALA A 294 -1.64 -3.98 13.43
CA ALA A 294 -0.30 -4.57 13.42
C ALA A 294 0.56 -4.15 14.62
N CYS A 295 1.52 -5.02 14.97
CA CYS A 295 2.45 -4.85 16.07
C CYS A 295 3.87 -5.25 15.68
N LEU A 296 4.86 -4.63 16.31
CA LEU A 296 6.24 -5.08 16.21
C LEU A 296 6.50 -6.17 17.26
N LEU A 297 6.81 -7.37 16.79
CA LEU A 297 7.18 -8.52 17.59
C LEU A 297 8.70 -8.67 17.69
N GLU A 298 9.15 -9.57 18.56
CA GLU A 298 10.56 -9.92 18.69
C GLU A 298 11.16 -10.37 17.34
N GLY A 299 12.45 -10.06 17.14
CA GLY A 299 13.16 -10.41 15.90
C GLY A 299 12.79 -9.56 14.68
N ASN A 300 12.26 -8.34 14.88
CA ASN A 300 11.79 -7.45 13.80
C ASN A 300 10.73 -8.09 12.90
N ARG A 301 9.85 -8.93 13.46
CA ARG A 301 8.68 -9.42 12.74
C ARG A 301 7.50 -8.50 13.01
N ILE A 302 6.77 -8.13 11.97
CA ILE A 302 5.48 -7.46 12.08
C ILE A 302 4.41 -8.55 12.15
N GLY A 303 3.64 -8.53 13.22
CA GLY A 303 2.49 -9.42 13.42
C GLY A 303 1.17 -8.69 13.19
N HIS A 304 0.11 -9.45 12.94
CA HIS A 304 -1.23 -8.93 12.66
C HIS A 304 -2.28 -9.47 13.64
N PHE A 305 -3.26 -8.63 13.98
CA PHE A 305 -4.49 -9.02 14.70
C PHE A 305 -4.22 -9.84 15.98
N SER A 306 -4.64 -11.11 16.03
CA SER A 306 -4.46 -11.97 17.21
C SER A 306 -3.00 -12.31 17.53
N GLU A 307 -2.04 -11.97 16.67
CA GLU A 307 -0.63 -11.99 17.02
C GLU A 307 -0.21 -10.82 17.92
N CYS A 308 -1.05 -9.78 18.00
CA CYS A 308 -0.78 -8.56 18.72
C CYS A 308 -1.48 -8.50 20.09
N PRO A 309 -0.93 -7.73 21.06
CA PRO A 309 -1.55 -7.57 22.37
C PRO A 309 -2.99 -7.03 22.31
N TYR A 310 -3.26 -6.18 21.32
CA TYR A 310 -4.60 -5.70 21.00
C TYR A 310 -4.98 -6.13 19.59
N SER A 311 -6.18 -6.71 19.48
CA SER A 311 -6.86 -7.01 18.22
C SER A 311 -8.24 -6.36 18.25
N PRO A 312 -8.61 -5.53 17.26
CA PRO A 312 -9.92 -4.91 17.23
C PRO A 312 -11.04 -5.95 17.18
N PRO A 313 -12.14 -5.78 17.94
CA PRO A 313 -13.24 -6.73 17.91
C PRO A 313 -13.84 -6.88 16.51
N GLY A 314 -14.13 -8.12 16.10
CA GLY A 314 -14.80 -8.39 14.82
C GLY A 314 -13.93 -8.21 13.58
N VAL A 315 -12.61 -8.27 13.73
CA VAL A 315 -11.64 -8.14 12.63
C VAL A 315 -10.79 -9.41 12.43
N ASP A 316 -10.79 -10.33 13.39
CA ASP A 316 -10.03 -11.59 13.30
C ASP A 316 -10.92 -12.73 12.79
N PHE A 317 -10.86 -12.99 11.48
CA PHE A 317 -11.56 -14.08 10.79
C PHE A 317 -10.62 -14.78 9.81
#